data_AF-A0A819S7V1-F1
#
_entry.id   AF-A0A819S7V1-F1
#
_cell.length_a   1.000
_cell.length_b   1.000
_cell.length_c   1.000
_cell.angle_alpha   90.00
_cell.angle_beta   90.00
_cell.angle_gamma   90.00
#
_symmetry.space_group_name_H-M   'P 1'
#
loop_
_entity.id
_entity.type
_entity.pdbx_description
1 polymer ?
#
loop_
_entity_poly.entity_id
_entity_poly.type
_entity_poly.pdbx_seq_one_letter_code
_entity_poly.pdbx_strand_id
1 'polypeptide(L)'
;MKVHCEHCNVDVKYFKVHEKSNKHQRNINPNYFEPKKKLKNKPHCEYCNINVYNLKRHKKSFKHLKKICTFKGCKDGMNNKMFKQYQYNEIKPIDPKKFIEDMSEEIKSKIESQDWKNLKAALSIQVEFYKELPHEIKKTTGWFNSGEMIRITNDSEIQNILNQMINEVIEKIYKYTCEGSGWIINKLLDFEIKLVEYKPLKASSYIQLPLKYQNPKFGLINIQNKDNECFKWCIARSNCLNERNPQRVTKILNNESNKYNWKGIEFPMNLNQIKQFEKNNDTSINIYCLDEKLEFNPLRITEVSSIGVVDVSPGNGPYVHHSYTSNYDRM
;
A
#
# COMPACT_ATOMS: atom_id res chain seq x y z
N MET A 1 1.29 0.85 54.80
CA MET A 1 1.26 -0.08 55.94
C MET A 1 1.72 -1.46 55.48
N LYS A 2 2.67 -2.07 56.18
CA LYS A 2 2.95 -3.51 56.03
C LYS A 2 1.99 -4.26 56.95
N VAL A 3 1.55 -5.44 56.54
CA VAL A 3 0.68 -6.32 57.33
C VAL A 3 1.49 -7.56 57.69
N HIS A 4 1.46 -7.94 58.96
CA HIS A 4 2.17 -9.11 59.45
C HIS A 4 1.41 -10.39 59.05
N CYS A 5 2.12 -11.39 58.55
CA CYS A 5 1.56 -12.71 58.30
C CYS A 5 2.05 -13.70 59.36
N GLU A 6 1.13 -14.18 60.21
CA GLU A 6 1.44 -15.13 61.29
C GLU A 6 1.93 -16.49 60.76
N HIS A 7 1.30 -17.00 59.71
CA HIS A 7 1.69 -18.29 59.11
C HIS A 7 3.11 -18.31 58.50
N CYS A 8 3.63 -17.14 58.12
CA CYS A 8 4.96 -17.03 57.51
C CYS A 8 5.96 -16.26 58.38
N ASN A 9 5.50 -15.72 59.52
CA ASN A 9 6.21 -14.82 60.42
C ASN A 9 6.98 -13.70 59.69
N VAL A 10 6.31 -13.00 58.76
CA VAL A 10 6.92 -11.91 57.96
C VAL A 10 5.97 -10.74 57.73
N ASP A 11 6.52 -9.52 57.71
CA ASP A 11 5.79 -8.31 57.35
C ASP A 11 5.77 -8.09 55.84
N VAL A 12 4.58 -8.10 55.25
CA VAL A 12 4.40 -8.00 53.80
C VAL A 12 3.65 -6.74 53.40
N LYS A 13 4.10 -6.11 52.31
CA LYS A 13 3.49 -4.88 51.76
C LYS A 13 2.20 -5.16 50.98
N TYR A 14 2.07 -6.33 50.36
CA TYR A 14 0.93 -6.73 49.52
C TYR A 14 0.36 -8.07 49.99
N PHE A 15 -0.45 -8.04 51.05
CA PHE A 15 -0.92 -9.25 51.74
C PHE A 15 -1.66 -10.23 50.81
N LYS A 16 -2.60 -9.74 49.99
CA LYS A 16 -3.36 -10.58 49.03
C LYS A 16 -2.48 -11.30 47.98
N VAL A 17 -1.31 -10.76 47.65
CA VAL A 17 -0.35 -11.41 46.74
C VAL A 17 0.48 -12.44 47.49
N HIS A 18 0.87 -12.10 48.73
CA HIS A 18 1.58 -13.00 49.62
C HIS A 18 0.76 -14.25 49.95
N GLU A 19 -0.53 -14.12 50.27
CA GLU A 19 -1.44 -15.24 50.56
C GLU A 19 -1.51 -16.25 49.40
N LYS A 20 -1.46 -15.75 48.16
CA LYS A 20 -1.52 -16.59 46.95
C LYS A 20 -0.18 -17.23 46.58
N SER A 21 0.90 -16.92 47.30
CA SER A 21 2.23 -17.45 46.97
C SER A 21 2.37 -18.90 47.40
N ASN A 22 3.04 -19.71 46.59
CA ASN A 22 3.32 -21.12 46.93
C ASN A 22 4.06 -21.26 48.27
N LYS A 23 4.91 -20.28 48.62
CA LYS A 23 5.63 -20.26 49.90
C LYS A 23 4.66 -20.13 51.07
N HIS A 24 3.68 -19.22 50.97
CA HIS A 24 2.65 -19.06 51.99
C HIS A 24 1.74 -20.29 52.08
N GLN A 25 1.30 -20.82 50.95
CA GLN A 25 0.46 -22.03 50.90
C GLN A 25 1.15 -23.26 51.52
N ARG A 26 2.47 -23.41 51.34
CA ARG A 26 3.26 -24.47 51.98
C ARG A 26 3.43 -24.29 53.49
N ASN A 27 3.51 -23.05 53.95
CA ASN A 27 3.58 -22.76 55.38
C ASN A 27 2.24 -23.02 56.09
N ILE A 28 1.11 -22.82 55.40
CA ILE A 28 -0.23 -23.18 55.91
C ILE A 28 -0.46 -24.69 55.85
N ASN A 29 -0.12 -25.32 54.73
CA ASN A 29 -0.28 -26.76 54.51
C ASN A 29 1.03 -27.35 54.00
N PRO A 30 1.80 -28.06 54.84
CA PRO A 30 3.07 -28.70 54.44
C PRO A 30 2.92 -29.69 53.28
N ASN A 31 1.72 -30.26 53.11
CA ASN A 31 1.37 -31.17 52.03
C ASN A 31 0.77 -30.46 50.81
N TYR A 32 0.84 -29.13 50.74
CA TYR A 32 0.41 -28.35 49.58
C TYR A 32 1.22 -28.75 48.34
N PHE A 33 0.56 -29.50 47.46
CA PHE A 33 1.11 -29.85 46.16
C PHE A 33 0.81 -28.72 45.17
N GLU A 34 1.85 -28.16 44.57
CA GLU A 34 1.68 -27.18 43.51
C GLU A 34 1.01 -27.87 42.32
N PRO A 35 -0.15 -27.38 41.84
CA PRO A 35 -0.72 -27.88 40.61
C PRO A 35 0.32 -27.67 39.51
N LYS A 36 0.88 -28.77 38.96
CA LYS A 36 1.79 -28.69 37.81
C LYS A 36 1.06 -27.85 36.75
N LYS A 37 1.55 -26.64 36.47
CA LYS A 37 1.03 -25.82 35.36
C LYS A 37 1.00 -26.73 34.15
N LYS A 38 -0.20 -27.05 33.63
CA LYS A 38 -0.33 -27.83 32.40
C LYS A 38 0.65 -27.23 31.40
N LEU A 39 1.68 -28.00 31.01
CA LEU A 39 2.56 -27.63 29.92
C LEU A 39 1.63 -27.44 28.72
N LYS A 40 1.28 -26.19 28.40
CA LYS A 40 0.55 -25.88 27.17
C LYS A 40 1.39 -26.52 26.07
N ASN A 41 0.80 -27.46 25.31
CA ASN A 41 1.45 -28.03 24.13
C ASN A 41 1.97 -26.85 23.32
N LYS A 42 3.31 -26.69 23.32
CA LYS A 42 3.95 -25.59 22.64
C LYS A 42 3.73 -25.82 21.15
N PRO A 43 3.18 -24.84 20.40
CA PRO A 43 2.99 -25.02 18.97
C PRO A 43 4.32 -25.34 18.26
N HIS A 44 4.26 -26.28 17.33
CA HIS A 44 5.40 -26.72 16.54
C HIS A 44 5.60 -25.83 15.30
N CYS A 45 6.85 -25.59 14.91
CA CYS A 45 7.20 -24.96 13.65
C CYS A 45 7.86 -25.98 12.72
N GLU A 46 7.21 -26.31 11.61
CA GLU A 46 7.69 -27.28 10.62
C GLU A 46 9.02 -26.86 9.96
N TYR A 47 9.17 -25.57 9.61
CA TYR A 47 10.38 -25.08 8.92
C TYR A 47 11.62 -25.04 9.83
N CYS A 48 11.43 -24.80 11.13
CA CYS A 48 12.52 -24.75 12.10
C CYS A 48 12.67 -26.05 12.88
N ASN A 49 11.73 -26.98 12.74
CA ASN A 49 11.60 -28.24 13.48
C ASN A 49 11.75 -28.07 15.00
N ILE A 50 11.06 -27.08 15.58
CA ILE A 50 11.11 -26.76 17.02
C ILE A 50 9.72 -26.41 17.58
N ASN A 51 9.54 -26.67 18.88
CA ASN A 51 8.36 -26.25 19.63
C ASN A 51 8.60 -24.89 20.28
N VAL A 52 7.75 -23.91 19.99
CA VAL A 52 7.89 -22.52 20.44
C VAL A 52 6.70 -22.08 21.28
N TYR A 53 6.92 -21.20 22.26
CA TYR A 53 5.82 -20.72 23.12
C TYR A 53 4.80 -19.85 22.38
N ASN A 54 5.25 -19.10 21.36
CA ASN A 54 4.41 -18.23 20.55
C ASN A 54 4.81 -18.36 19.08
N LEU A 55 4.02 -19.14 18.33
CA LEU A 55 4.29 -19.42 16.92
C LEU A 55 4.23 -18.16 16.06
N LYS A 56 3.27 -17.25 16.33
CA LYS A 56 3.14 -15.98 15.61
C LYS A 56 4.41 -15.13 15.75
N ARG A 57 4.94 -14.99 16.97
CA ARG A 57 6.20 -14.27 17.21
C ARG A 57 7.40 -14.99 16.61
N HIS A 58 7.43 -16.32 16.66
CA HIS A 58 8.52 -17.10 16.08
C HIS A 58 8.61 -16.93 14.55
N LYS A 59 7.47 -17.01 13.85
CA LYS A 59 7.40 -16.82 12.39
C LYS A 59 7.95 -15.46 11.94
N LYS A 60 7.77 -14.43 12.78
CA LYS A 60 8.33 -13.08 12.57
C LYS A 60 9.84 -12.97 12.78
N SER A 61 10.50 -14.00 13.31
CA SER A 61 11.92 -13.91 13.64
C SER A 61 12.79 -14.07 12.40
N PHE A 62 13.86 -13.29 12.31
CA PHE A 62 14.88 -13.43 11.26
C PHE A 62 15.44 -14.86 11.16
N LYS A 63 15.55 -15.57 12.29
CA LYS A 63 15.95 -16.99 12.32
C LYS A 63 14.97 -17.90 11.57
N HIS A 64 13.68 -17.61 11.63
CA HIS A 64 12.64 -18.32 10.91
C HIS A 64 12.66 -17.96 9.41
N LEU A 65 12.76 -16.67 9.08
CA LEU A 65 12.83 -16.21 7.69
C LEU A 65 14.00 -16.85 6.92
N LYS A 66 15.19 -16.90 7.53
CA LYS A 66 16.35 -17.62 6.99
C LYS A 66 16.14 -19.12 6.75
N LYS A 67 15.12 -19.72 7.35
CA LYS A 67 14.79 -21.14 7.15
C LYS A 67 13.82 -21.33 5.99
N ILE A 68 13.04 -20.33 5.60
CA ILE A 68 12.05 -20.42 4.50
C ILE A 68 12.60 -19.91 3.16
N CYS A 69 13.51 -18.93 3.15
CA CYS A 69 14.19 -18.41 1.96
C CYS A 69 15.51 -17.70 2.33
N THR A 70 16.28 -17.34 1.32
CA THR A 70 17.53 -16.59 1.45
C THR A 70 17.37 -15.20 0.84
N PHE A 71 17.80 -14.15 1.57
CA PHE A 71 17.85 -12.79 1.02
C PHE A 71 19.06 -12.66 0.10
N LYS A 72 18.80 -12.43 -1.19
CA LYS A 72 19.81 -12.33 -2.24
C LYS A 72 20.44 -10.93 -2.31
N GLY A 73 19.63 -9.89 -2.09
CA GLY A 73 20.09 -8.51 -2.10
C GLY A 73 18.98 -7.50 -2.41
N CYS A 74 19.35 -6.23 -2.39
CA CYS A 74 18.49 -5.13 -2.83
C CYS A 74 19.13 -4.48 -4.06
N LYS A 75 18.37 -4.40 -5.15
CA LYS A 75 18.76 -3.61 -6.32
C LYS A 75 18.11 -2.25 -6.20
N ASP A 76 18.93 -1.21 -6.28
CA ASP A 76 18.45 0.15 -6.44
C ASP A 76 18.30 0.44 -7.94
N GLY A 77 17.17 1.03 -8.33
CA GLY A 77 16.89 1.45 -9.71
C GLY A 77 16.71 2.96 -9.81
N MET A 78 17.04 3.50 -10.98
CA MET A 78 17.15 4.94 -11.29
C MET A 78 18.25 5.65 -10.49
N ASN A 79 18.95 6.60 -11.14
CA ASN A 79 20.13 7.31 -10.60
C ASN A 79 19.93 8.05 -9.25
N ASN A 80 18.72 7.99 -8.66
CA ASN A 80 18.33 8.69 -7.43
C ASN A 80 17.72 7.78 -6.34
N LYS A 81 17.92 6.45 -6.36
CA LYS A 81 17.38 5.51 -5.33
C LYS A 81 15.85 5.58 -5.16
N MET A 82 15.13 5.97 -6.21
CA MET A 82 13.66 6.11 -6.18
C MET A 82 12.94 4.78 -6.40
N PHE A 83 13.68 3.71 -6.70
CA PHE A 83 13.16 2.36 -6.81
C PHE A 83 14.05 1.39 -6.03
N LYS A 84 13.43 0.49 -5.28
CA LYS A 84 14.09 -0.60 -4.55
C LYS A 84 13.43 -1.93 -4.86
N GLN A 85 14.26 -2.92 -5.19
CA GLN A 85 13.83 -4.28 -5.47
C GLN A 85 14.58 -5.23 -4.54
N TYR A 86 13.87 -5.72 -3.52
CA TYR A 86 14.38 -6.72 -2.59
C TYR A 86 14.16 -8.10 -3.17
N GLN A 87 15.23 -8.85 -3.38
CA GLN A 87 15.19 -10.18 -3.99
C GLN A 87 15.46 -11.28 -2.95
N TYR A 88 14.66 -12.33 -3.01
CA TYR A 88 14.79 -13.53 -2.21
C TYR A 88 14.81 -14.75 -3.13
N ASN A 89 15.61 -15.75 -2.79
CA ASN A 89 15.75 -17.00 -3.52
C ASN A 89 15.84 -18.18 -2.55
N GLU A 90 16.18 -19.38 -3.05
CA GLU A 90 16.31 -20.60 -2.24
C GLU A 90 15.03 -20.88 -1.41
N ILE A 91 13.88 -20.61 -2.03
CA ILE A 91 12.59 -20.70 -1.37
C ILE A 91 12.23 -22.17 -1.15
N LYS A 92 11.93 -22.53 0.10
CA LYS A 92 11.60 -23.92 0.49
C LYS A 92 10.12 -24.26 0.41
N PRO A 93 9.18 -23.38 0.80
CA PRO A 93 7.76 -23.67 0.63
C PRO A 93 7.43 -23.82 -0.85
N ILE A 94 6.59 -24.81 -1.17
CA ILE A 94 6.11 -25.03 -2.55
C ILE A 94 4.83 -24.22 -2.80
N ASP A 95 3.98 -24.06 -1.78
CA ASP A 95 2.74 -23.28 -1.85
C ASP A 95 3.05 -21.77 -1.91
N PRO A 96 2.76 -21.10 -3.04
CA PRO A 96 3.03 -19.66 -3.19
C PRO A 96 2.25 -18.80 -2.20
N LYS A 97 1.00 -19.18 -1.87
CA LYS A 97 0.15 -18.41 -0.95
C LYS A 97 0.72 -18.46 0.45
N LYS A 98 0.99 -19.68 0.95
CA LYS A 98 1.60 -19.89 2.28
C LYS A 98 2.94 -19.16 2.39
N PHE A 99 3.76 -19.20 1.33
CA PHE A 99 5.04 -18.49 1.30
C PHE A 99 4.88 -16.97 1.44
N ILE A 100 4.03 -16.33 0.62
CA ILE A 100 3.86 -14.87 0.66
C ILE A 100 3.19 -14.44 1.98
N GLU A 101 2.28 -15.24 2.53
CA GLU A 101 1.72 -15.03 3.87
C GLU A 101 2.80 -15.09 4.97
N ASP A 102 3.69 -16.09 4.93
CA ASP A 102 4.82 -16.18 5.87
C ASP A 102 5.82 -15.01 5.70
N MET A 103 5.94 -14.44 4.49
CA MET A 103 6.74 -13.24 4.19
C MET A 103 6.06 -11.91 4.54
N SER A 104 4.77 -11.90 4.89
CA SER A 104 3.98 -10.66 5.04
C SER A 104 4.59 -9.63 6.00
N GLU A 105 5.22 -10.09 7.07
CA GLU A 105 5.85 -9.21 8.07
C GLU A 105 7.20 -8.66 7.59
N GLU A 106 7.96 -9.43 6.80
CA GLU A 106 9.16 -8.91 6.14
C GLU A 106 8.77 -7.87 5.10
N ILE A 107 7.69 -8.10 4.34
CA ILE A 107 7.18 -7.12 3.36
C ILE A 107 6.78 -5.82 4.05
N LYS A 108 6.01 -5.90 5.15
CA LYS A 108 5.69 -4.73 5.98
C LYS A 108 6.94 -4.01 6.47
N SER A 109 7.91 -4.75 7.02
CA SER A 109 9.15 -4.17 7.49
C SER A 109 9.92 -3.44 6.38
N LYS A 110 9.97 -3.98 5.16
CA LYS A 110 10.57 -3.27 4.01
C LYS A 110 9.81 -2.00 3.64
N ILE A 111 8.49 -2.02 3.69
CA ILE A 111 7.66 -0.83 3.44
C ILE A 111 7.91 0.24 4.50
N GLU A 112 7.82 -0.13 5.79
CA GLU A 112 7.97 0.77 6.94
C GLU A 112 9.39 1.32 7.11
N SER A 113 10.41 0.59 6.66
CA SER A 113 11.80 1.05 6.70
C SER A 113 12.16 2.11 5.64
N GLN A 114 11.20 2.52 4.79
CA GLN A 114 11.45 3.56 3.80
C GLN A 114 11.22 4.95 4.39
N ASP A 115 12.15 5.88 4.15
CA ASP A 115 12.01 7.30 4.48
C ASP A 115 11.09 8.07 3.51
N TRP A 116 10.30 7.36 2.70
CA TRP A 116 9.49 7.92 1.62
C TRP A 116 8.12 8.36 2.12
N LYS A 117 7.74 9.63 1.88
CA LYS A 117 6.44 10.18 2.29
C LYS A 117 5.24 9.50 1.61
N ASN A 118 5.40 9.07 0.36
CA ASN A 118 4.44 8.19 -0.29
C ASN A 118 5.22 7.16 -1.09
N LEU A 119 4.65 5.97 -1.25
CA LEU A 119 5.26 4.89 -1.99
C LEU A 119 4.22 4.06 -2.74
N LYS A 120 4.65 3.38 -3.80
CA LYS A 120 3.88 2.27 -4.38
C LYS A 120 4.64 0.97 -4.19
N ALA A 121 3.89 -0.13 -4.06
CA ALA A 121 4.44 -1.47 -3.87
C ALA A 121 3.87 -2.45 -4.89
N ALA A 122 4.68 -3.43 -5.29
CA ALA A 122 4.25 -4.61 -6.03
C ALA A 122 5.05 -5.84 -5.61
N LEU A 123 4.46 -7.01 -5.81
CA LEU A 123 5.08 -8.30 -5.56
C LEU A 123 5.26 -9.07 -6.88
N SER A 124 6.36 -9.80 -6.98
CA SER A 124 6.62 -10.71 -8.09
C SER A 124 7.17 -12.02 -7.57
N ILE A 125 6.71 -13.14 -8.12
CA ILE A 125 7.25 -14.46 -7.80
C ILE A 125 7.53 -15.24 -9.09
N GLN A 126 8.67 -15.90 -9.13
CA GLN A 126 9.05 -16.81 -10.19
C GLN A 126 8.77 -18.25 -9.75
N VAL A 127 8.01 -18.97 -10.57
CA VAL A 127 7.60 -20.34 -10.28
C VAL A 127 8.11 -21.26 -11.37
N GLU A 128 8.70 -22.39 -10.98
CA GLU A 128 9.02 -23.50 -11.87
C GLU A 128 7.85 -24.48 -11.84
N PHE A 129 7.38 -24.85 -13.03
CA PHE A 129 6.35 -25.87 -13.22
C PHE A 129 6.95 -27.08 -13.94
N TYR A 130 6.30 -28.21 -13.75
CA TYR A 130 6.57 -29.42 -14.52
C TYR A 130 5.27 -30.04 -15.02
N LYS A 131 5.39 -30.82 -16.09
CA LYS A 131 4.33 -31.63 -16.66
C LYS A 131 4.91 -32.98 -17.05
N GLU A 132 4.31 -34.04 -16.54
CA GLU A 132 4.65 -35.41 -16.91
C GLU A 132 3.94 -35.77 -18.23
N LEU A 133 4.73 -36.22 -19.20
CA LEU A 133 4.28 -36.81 -20.46
C LEU A 133 4.73 -38.28 -20.47
N PRO A 134 4.14 -39.14 -21.33
CA PRO A 134 4.41 -40.58 -21.32
C PRO A 134 5.89 -40.99 -21.39
N HIS A 135 6.75 -40.14 -21.95
CA HIS A 135 8.18 -40.44 -22.17
C HIS A 135 9.13 -39.34 -21.67
N GLU A 136 8.62 -38.23 -21.11
CA GLU A 136 9.46 -37.12 -20.67
C GLU A 136 8.78 -36.25 -19.60
N ILE A 137 9.57 -35.57 -18.79
CA ILE A 137 9.11 -34.51 -17.90
C ILE A 137 9.48 -33.17 -18.52
N LYS A 138 8.50 -32.39 -18.94
CA LYS A 138 8.73 -31.01 -19.36
C LYS A 138 8.78 -30.09 -18.15
N LYS A 139 9.70 -29.14 -18.16
CA LYS A 139 9.79 -28.06 -17.16
C LYS A 139 9.70 -26.70 -17.84
N THR A 140 9.08 -25.76 -17.16
CA THR A 140 9.01 -24.36 -17.59
C THR A 140 9.04 -23.44 -16.39
N THR A 141 9.36 -22.17 -16.60
CA THR A 141 9.37 -21.15 -15.54
C THR A 141 8.54 -19.95 -15.97
N GLY A 142 7.85 -19.32 -15.02
CA GLY A 142 7.03 -18.14 -15.27
C GLY A 142 7.13 -17.13 -14.14
N TRP A 143 7.05 -15.85 -14.48
CA TRP A 143 6.95 -14.74 -13.53
C TRP A 143 5.48 -14.33 -13.35
N PHE A 144 5.06 -14.23 -12.09
CA PHE A 144 3.70 -13.84 -11.71
C PHE A 144 3.77 -12.59 -10.85
N ASN A 145 3.06 -11.54 -11.26
CA ASN A 145 3.13 -10.21 -10.64
C ASN A 145 1.78 -9.84 -10.04
N SER A 146 1.79 -9.07 -8.95
CA SER A 146 0.58 -8.52 -8.32
C SER A 146 -0.17 -7.48 -9.17
N GLY A 147 0.26 -7.24 -10.41
CA GLY A 147 -0.31 -6.23 -11.31
C GLY A 147 0.42 -4.91 -11.21
N GLU A 148 -0.33 -3.81 -11.38
CA GLU A 148 0.19 -2.46 -11.22
C GLU A 148 0.66 -2.19 -9.79
N MET A 149 1.61 -1.27 -9.62
CA MET A 149 2.08 -0.91 -8.27
C MET A 149 1.01 -0.14 -7.51
N ILE A 150 0.61 -0.67 -6.37
CA ILE A 150 -0.46 -0.12 -5.53
C ILE A 150 0.11 0.95 -4.61
N ARG A 151 -0.53 2.11 -4.56
CA ARG A 151 -0.14 3.21 -3.66
C ARG A 151 -0.43 2.84 -2.20
N ILE A 152 0.55 3.03 -1.33
CA ILE A 152 0.37 2.91 0.12
C ILE A 152 0.21 4.32 0.68
N THR A 153 -1.00 4.62 1.18
CA THR A 153 -1.33 5.95 1.69
C THR A 153 -1.29 6.03 3.21
N ASN A 154 -1.62 4.92 3.88
CA ASN A 154 -1.69 4.81 5.33
C ASN A 154 -1.20 3.42 5.79
N ASP A 155 -0.51 3.36 6.93
CA ASP A 155 -0.01 2.09 7.50
C ASP A 155 -1.14 1.10 7.80
N SER A 156 -2.32 1.61 8.18
CA SER A 156 -3.51 0.81 8.45
C SER A 156 -4.04 0.03 7.23
N GLU A 157 -3.71 0.47 6.01
CA GLU A 157 -4.15 -0.16 4.77
C GLU A 157 -3.17 -1.23 4.26
N ILE A 158 -1.94 -1.28 4.80
CA ILE A 158 -0.89 -2.18 4.30
C ILE A 158 -1.34 -3.64 4.28
N GLN A 159 -2.04 -4.10 5.33
CA GLN A 159 -2.51 -5.48 5.37
C GLN A 159 -3.55 -5.80 4.27
N ASN A 160 -4.46 -4.87 3.99
CA ASN A 160 -5.48 -5.06 2.96
C ASN A 160 -4.84 -5.06 1.57
N ILE A 161 -3.90 -4.13 1.32
CA ILE A 161 -3.12 -4.05 0.09
C ILE A 161 -2.30 -5.33 -0.12
N LEU A 162 -1.68 -5.87 0.93
CA LEU A 162 -0.95 -7.13 0.86
C LEU A 162 -1.87 -8.29 0.47
N ASN A 163 -3.06 -8.40 1.08
CA ASN A 163 -4.02 -9.44 0.73
C ASN A 163 -4.47 -9.33 -0.73
N GLN A 164 -4.69 -8.10 -1.23
CA GLN A 164 -5.00 -7.87 -2.64
C GLN A 164 -3.86 -8.34 -3.55
N MET A 165 -2.62 -7.94 -3.26
CA MET A 165 -1.45 -8.35 -4.06
C MET A 165 -1.24 -9.87 -4.04
N ILE A 166 -1.48 -10.53 -2.90
CA ILE A 166 -1.42 -11.98 -2.79
C ILE A 166 -2.47 -12.61 -3.72
N ASN A 167 -3.73 -12.20 -3.62
CA ASN A 167 -4.80 -12.77 -4.42
C ASN A 167 -4.52 -12.64 -5.93
N GLU A 168 -4.06 -11.46 -6.38
CA GLU A 168 -3.66 -11.22 -7.78
C GLU A 168 -2.58 -12.18 -8.28
N VAL A 169 -1.54 -12.41 -7.48
CA VAL A 169 -0.46 -13.34 -7.83
C VAL A 169 -1.00 -14.77 -7.89
N ILE A 170 -1.80 -15.18 -6.89
CA ILE A 170 -2.35 -16.54 -6.80
C ILE A 170 -3.32 -16.82 -7.93
N GLU A 171 -4.20 -15.88 -8.28
CA GLU A 171 -5.13 -16.04 -9.41
C GLU A 171 -4.37 -16.24 -10.73
N LYS A 172 -3.28 -15.50 -10.96
CA LYS A 172 -2.48 -15.66 -12.19
C LYS A 172 -1.76 -17.01 -12.22
N ILE A 173 -1.25 -17.49 -11.09
CA ILE A 173 -0.67 -18.83 -10.98
C ILE A 173 -1.75 -19.89 -11.21
N TYR A 174 -2.92 -19.73 -10.60
CA TYR A 174 -4.04 -20.68 -10.72
C TYR A 174 -4.54 -20.79 -12.16
N LYS A 175 -4.72 -19.65 -12.86
CA LYS A 175 -5.06 -19.65 -14.29
C LYS A 175 -4.02 -20.41 -15.11
N TYR A 176 -2.73 -20.22 -14.81
CA TYR A 176 -1.66 -20.94 -15.48
C TYR A 176 -1.68 -22.46 -15.23
N THR A 177 -2.05 -22.91 -14.02
CA THR A 177 -2.11 -24.35 -13.68
C THR A 177 -3.42 -25.03 -14.10
N CYS A 178 -4.56 -24.35 -13.97
CA CYS A 178 -5.89 -24.95 -14.07
C CYS A 178 -6.58 -24.67 -15.41
N GLU A 179 -6.37 -23.50 -16.02
CA GLU A 179 -6.95 -23.17 -17.33
C GLU A 179 -6.04 -23.63 -18.48
N GLY A 180 -4.76 -23.94 -18.19
CA GLY A 180 -3.76 -24.35 -19.17
C GLY A 180 -3.11 -25.71 -18.88
N SER A 181 -3.32 -26.68 -19.76
CA SER A 181 -2.42 -27.81 -20.03
C SER A 181 -2.05 -28.80 -18.89
N GLY A 182 -2.51 -28.66 -17.64
CA GLY A 182 -2.16 -29.58 -16.56
C GLY A 182 -0.75 -29.42 -16.00
N TRP A 183 -0.26 -28.19 -15.87
CA TRP A 183 1.02 -27.88 -15.24
C TRP A 183 0.94 -27.97 -13.72
N ILE A 184 1.94 -28.59 -13.10
CA ILE A 184 2.05 -28.72 -11.64
C ILE A 184 3.22 -27.86 -11.16
N ILE A 185 3.04 -27.17 -10.02
CA ILE A 185 4.11 -26.38 -9.40
C ILE A 185 5.20 -27.33 -8.91
N ASN A 186 6.44 -27.13 -9.38
CA ASN A 186 7.60 -27.88 -8.91
C ASN A 186 8.24 -27.17 -7.69
N LYS A 187 8.58 -25.89 -7.84
CA LYS A 187 9.24 -25.09 -6.80
C LYS A 187 9.13 -23.59 -7.07
N LEU A 188 9.30 -22.80 -6.02
CA LEU A 188 9.42 -21.35 -6.09
C LEU A 188 10.91 -20.98 -6.26
N LEU A 189 11.23 -20.14 -7.24
CA LEU A 189 12.60 -19.82 -7.62
C LEU A 189 13.09 -18.53 -6.95
N ASP A 190 12.44 -17.42 -7.30
CA ASP A 190 12.78 -16.08 -6.83
C ASP A 190 11.50 -15.34 -6.42
N PHE A 191 11.62 -14.47 -5.42
CA PHE A 191 10.56 -13.60 -4.95
C PHE A 191 11.07 -12.17 -4.81
N GLU A 192 10.27 -11.21 -5.25
CA GLU A 192 10.67 -9.81 -5.30
C GLU A 192 9.62 -8.92 -4.65
N ILE A 193 10.10 -8.03 -3.79
CA ILE A 193 9.34 -6.91 -3.25
C ILE A 193 9.84 -5.66 -3.97
N LYS A 194 8.97 -5.03 -4.74
CA LYS A 194 9.27 -3.82 -5.52
C LYS A 194 8.62 -2.63 -4.85
N LEU A 195 9.43 -1.66 -4.44
CA LEU A 195 8.99 -0.41 -3.85
C LEU A 195 9.48 0.75 -4.73
N VAL A 196 8.62 1.75 -4.94
CA VAL A 196 8.97 2.98 -5.64
C VAL A 196 8.56 4.18 -4.80
N GLU A 197 9.44 5.18 -4.69
CA GLU A 197 9.11 6.47 -4.10
C GLU A 197 8.06 7.14 -4.98
N TYR A 198 6.87 7.33 -4.43
CA TYR A 198 5.81 8.07 -5.10
C TYR A 198 5.90 9.52 -4.64
N LYS A 199 6.29 10.42 -5.53
CA LYS A 199 6.13 11.85 -5.29
C LYS A 199 4.76 12.24 -5.84
N PRO A 200 3.75 12.49 -4.98
CA PRO A 200 2.48 13.01 -5.44
C PRO A 200 2.76 14.27 -6.23
N LEU A 201 2.09 14.40 -7.36
CA LEU A 201 2.38 15.43 -8.34
C LEU A 201 2.18 16.80 -7.66
N LYS A 202 3.24 17.62 -7.62
CA LYS A 202 3.16 18.99 -7.14
C LYS A 202 2.41 19.78 -8.20
N ALA A 203 1.27 20.39 -7.83
CA ALA A 203 0.63 21.31 -8.75
C ALA A 203 1.61 22.45 -9.07
N SER A 204 1.81 22.73 -10.35
CA SER A 204 2.70 23.74 -10.90
C SER A 204 1.89 24.80 -11.63
N SER A 205 2.52 25.92 -11.95
CA SER A 205 2.05 26.80 -13.03
C SER A 205 1.88 26.04 -14.34
N TYR A 206 1.24 26.67 -15.32
CA TYR A 206 0.92 26.12 -16.64
C TYR A 206 1.88 25.04 -17.17
N ILE A 207 1.34 23.84 -17.44
CA ILE A 207 2.01 22.77 -18.18
C ILE A 207 1.21 22.54 -19.46
N GLN A 208 1.90 22.50 -20.60
CA GLN A 208 1.25 22.29 -21.88
C GLN A 208 0.63 20.89 -21.97
N LEU A 209 -0.60 20.81 -22.50
CA LEU A 209 -1.27 19.54 -22.75
C LEU A 209 -0.52 18.73 -23.82
N PRO A 210 -0.54 17.39 -23.75
CA PRO A 210 -0.10 16.55 -24.87
C PRO A 210 -0.84 16.92 -26.16
N LEU A 211 -0.16 16.82 -27.31
CA LEU A 211 -0.67 17.29 -28.61
C LEU A 211 -2.07 16.76 -28.94
N LYS A 212 -2.34 15.48 -28.62
CA LYS A 212 -3.65 14.83 -28.77
C LYS A 212 -4.78 15.65 -28.13
N TYR A 213 -4.54 16.23 -26.96
CA TYR A 213 -5.53 16.89 -26.12
C TYR A 213 -5.59 18.41 -26.26
N GLN A 214 -4.75 19.01 -27.10
CA GLN A 214 -4.84 20.43 -27.43
C GLN A 214 -6.04 20.74 -28.36
N ASN A 215 -6.67 19.71 -28.93
CA ASN A 215 -7.82 19.87 -29.79
C ASN A 215 -9.09 20.20 -28.97
N PRO A 216 -9.82 21.30 -29.30
CA PRO A 216 -11.05 21.69 -28.60
C PRO A 216 -12.15 20.61 -28.54
N LYS A 217 -12.12 19.61 -29.44
CA LYS A 217 -13.09 18.50 -29.43
C LYS A 217 -13.11 17.70 -28.12
N PHE A 218 -11.98 17.64 -27.41
CA PHE A 218 -11.85 16.95 -26.12
C PHE A 218 -12.38 17.78 -24.94
N GLY A 219 -12.80 19.04 -25.16
CA GLY A 219 -13.43 19.85 -24.11
C GLY A 219 -12.52 20.25 -22.95
N LEU A 220 -11.20 20.08 -23.10
CA LEU A 220 -10.22 20.45 -22.09
C LEU A 220 -9.86 21.94 -22.16
N ILE A 221 -9.96 22.61 -21.01
CA ILE A 221 -9.53 23.99 -20.84
C ILE A 221 -8.30 23.99 -19.93
N ASN A 222 -7.13 24.11 -20.55
CA ASN A 222 -5.84 24.22 -19.87
C ASN A 222 -5.51 25.69 -19.58
N ILE A 223 -5.57 26.09 -18.31
CA ILE A 223 -5.49 27.50 -17.90
C ILE A 223 -4.03 27.91 -17.72
N GLN A 224 -3.62 28.95 -18.45
CA GLN A 224 -2.26 29.49 -18.47
C GLN A 224 -1.98 30.39 -17.26
N ASN A 225 -1.93 29.81 -16.07
CA ASN A 225 -1.60 30.52 -14.83
C ASN A 225 -0.07 30.59 -14.59
N LYS A 226 0.37 31.61 -13.85
CA LYS A 226 1.79 31.83 -13.46
C LYS A 226 2.09 31.43 -12.00
N ASP A 227 1.06 31.16 -11.22
CA ASP A 227 1.13 30.74 -9.82
C ASP A 227 0.96 29.22 -9.68
N ASN A 228 0.93 28.71 -8.45
CA ASN A 228 0.67 27.29 -8.16
C ASN A 228 -0.82 27.02 -7.82
N GLU A 229 -1.73 27.89 -8.28
CA GLU A 229 -3.16 27.84 -7.96
C GLU A 229 -4.01 27.28 -9.11
N CYS A 230 -3.46 26.43 -9.98
CA CYS A 230 -4.17 25.89 -11.15
C CYS A 230 -5.50 25.20 -10.80
N PHE A 231 -5.58 24.55 -9.64
CA PHE A 231 -6.84 23.99 -9.13
C PHE A 231 -7.92 25.06 -8.94
N LYS A 232 -7.58 26.17 -8.27
CA LYS A 232 -8.49 27.30 -8.04
C LYS A 232 -8.99 27.88 -9.35
N TRP A 233 -8.12 27.98 -10.34
CA TRP A 233 -8.49 28.44 -11.67
C TRP A 233 -9.45 27.49 -12.38
N CYS A 234 -9.26 26.16 -12.26
CA CYS A 234 -10.19 25.16 -12.81
C CYS A 234 -11.57 25.24 -12.15
N ILE A 235 -11.62 25.37 -10.83
CA ILE A 235 -12.88 25.53 -10.11
C ILE A 235 -13.60 26.80 -10.55
N ALA A 236 -12.91 27.95 -10.59
CA ALA A 236 -13.51 29.20 -11.05
C ALA A 236 -14.03 29.10 -12.50
N ARG A 237 -13.34 28.33 -13.35
CA ARG A 237 -13.70 28.16 -14.76
C ARG A 237 -15.03 27.43 -14.94
N SER A 238 -15.45 26.58 -14.01
CA SER A 238 -16.77 25.91 -14.09
C SER A 238 -17.93 26.89 -14.21
N ASN A 239 -17.76 28.12 -13.69
CA ASN A 239 -18.78 29.17 -13.70
C ASN A 239 -18.57 30.20 -14.82
N CYS A 240 -17.55 30.04 -15.68
CA CYS A 240 -17.13 31.03 -16.68
C CYS A 240 -16.77 30.39 -18.03
N LEU A 241 -17.70 29.59 -18.57
CA LEU A 241 -17.49 28.83 -19.82
C LEU A 241 -17.59 29.68 -21.09
N ASN A 242 -18.31 30.80 -21.05
CA ASN A 242 -18.63 31.62 -22.24
C ASN A 242 -17.56 32.69 -22.56
N GLU A 243 -16.39 32.66 -21.92
CA GLU A 243 -15.33 33.64 -22.20
C GLU A 243 -14.61 33.35 -23.53
N ARG A 244 -14.29 34.41 -24.28
CA ARG A 244 -13.60 34.31 -25.59
C ARG A 244 -12.22 33.63 -25.52
N ASN A 245 -11.52 33.75 -24.39
CA ASN A 245 -10.18 33.19 -24.17
C ASN A 245 -10.16 32.34 -22.89
N PRO A 246 -10.75 31.14 -22.91
CA PRO A 246 -11.00 30.34 -21.71
C PRO A 246 -9.72 29.87 -21.02
N GLN A 247 -8.58 29.89 -21.71
CA GLN A 247 -7.27 29.53 -21.16
C GLN A 247 -6.62 30.65 -20.34
N ARG A 248 -7.11 31.90 -20.40
CA ARG A 248 -6.46 33.04 -19.72
C ARG A 248 -7.00 33.21 -18.31
N VAL A 249 -6.12 33.58 -17.37
CA VAL A 249 -6.56 34.13 -16.08
C VAL A 249 -7.06 35.57 -16.30
N THR A 250 -8.38 35.76 -16.26
CA THR A 250 -9.05 37.06 -16.43
C THR A 250 -9.46 37.64 -15.08
N LYS A 251 -9.83 38.94 -15.08
CA LYS A 251 -10.41 39.57 -13.89
C LYS A 251 -11.72 38.92 -13.46
N ILE A 252 -12.52 38.47 -14.44
CA ILE A 252 -13.78 37.77 -14.20
C ILE A 252 -13.49 36.41 -13.55
N LEU A 253 -12.57 35.62 -14.11
CA LEU A 253 -12.15 34.33 -13.50
C LEU A 253 -11.63 34.52 -12.07
N ASN A 254 -10.86 35.58 -11.82
CA ASN A 254 -10.39 35.91 -10.47
C ASN A 254 -11.55 36.23 -9.52
N ASN A 255 -12.52 37.02 -9.96
CA ASN A 255 -13.71 37.32 -9.16
C ASN A 255 -14.54 36.07 -8.86
N GLU A 256 -14.70 35.15 -9.82
CA GLU A 256 -15.36 33.86 -9.57
C GLU A 256 -14.58 33.02 -8.56
N SER A 257 -13.25 32.99 -8.64
CA SER A 257 -12.42 32.23 -7.71
C SER A 257 -12.58 32.68 -6.26
N ASN A 258 -12.86 33.97 -6.04
CA ASN A 258 -13.04 34.57 -4.72
C ASN A 258 -14.38 34.21 -4.06
N LYS A 259 -15.32 33.62 -4.81
CA LYS A 259 -16.60 33.14 -4.25
C LYS A 259 -16.46 31.85 -3.43
N TYR A 260 -15.36 31.13 -3.63
CA TYR A 260 -15.08 29.88 -2.93
C TYR A 260 -14.34 30.10 -1.60
N ASN A 261 -14.65 29.26 -0.62
CA ASN A 261 -14.02 29.21 0.68
C ASN A 261 -12.76 28.31 0.64
N TRP A 262 -11.59 28.96 0.60
CA TRP A 262 -10.27 28.34 0.59
C TRP A 262 -9.66 28.15 1.99
N LYS A 263 -10.44 28.31 3.08
CA LYS A 263 -9.91 28.20 4.45
C LYS A 263 -9.38 26.79 4.73
N GLY A 264 -8.13 26.71 5.18
CA GLY A 264 -7.46 25.43 5.47
C GLY A 264 -7.02 24.66 4.23
N ILE A 265 -7.01 25.33 3.07
CA ILE A 265 -6.49 24.79 1.82
C ILE A 265 -5.15 25.46 1.51
N GLU A 266 -4.11 24.65 1.38
CA GLU A 266 -2.79 25.07 0.96
C GLU A 266 -2.59 24.79 -0.54
N PHE A 267 -2.03 25.78 -1.23
CA PHE A 267 -1.58 25.65 -2.61
C PHE A 267 -0.08 25.34 -2.67
N PRO A 268 0.37 24.45 -3.57
CA PRO A 268 -0.42 23.70 -4.55
C PRO A 268 -1.36 22.66 -3.92
N MET A 269 -2.58 22.56 -4.49
CA MET A 269 -3.59 21.65 -3.95
C MET A 269 -3.12 20.19 -4.05
N ASN A 270 -3.39 19.40 -3.01
CA ASN A 270 -3.16 17.96 -2.99
C ASN A 270 -4.51 17.22 -2.94
N LEU A 271 -4.52 15.96 -3.37
CA LEU A 271 -5.74 15.14 -3.39
C LEU A 271 -6.37 14.97 -2.00
N ASN A 272 -5.58 15.01 -0.94
CA ASN A 272 -6.05 14.80 0.43
C ASN A 272 -6.89 16.00 0.94
N GLN A 273 -6.69 17.20 0.38
CA GLN A 273 -7.41 18.42 0.74
C GLN A 273 -8.74 18.58 0.01
N ILE A 274 -9.03 17.74 -1.00
CA ILE A 274 -10.28 17.84 -1.79
C ILE A 274 -11.51 17.68 -0.90
N LYS A 275 -11.54 16.66 -0.04
CA LYS A 275 -12.69 16.45 0.87
C LYS A 275 -12.94 17.66 1.77
N GLN A 276 -11.88 18.34 2.20
CA GLN A 276 -12.00 19.58 2.97
C GLN A 276 -12.57 20.71 2.13
N PHE A 277 -12.08 20.87 0.90
CA PHE A 277 -12.59 21.88 -0.03
C PHE A 277 -14.08 21.64 -0.37
N GLU A 278 -14.46 20.40 -0.69
CA GLU A 278 -15.85 20.02 -1.00
C GLU A 278 -16.77 20.35 0.18
N LYS A 279 -16.36 20.00 1.40
CA LYS A 279 -17.09 20.34 2.63
C LYS A 279 -17.22 21.85 2.87
N ASN A 280 -16.17 22.62 2.54
CA ASN A 280 -16.17 24.07 2.71
C ASN A 280 -17.11 24.80 1.73
N ASN A 281 -17.45 24.16 0.60
CA ASN A 281 -18.07 24.82 -0.56
C ASN A 281 -19.34 24.13 -1.08
N ASP A 282 -19.79 23.05 -0.43
CA ASP A 282 -20.92 22.22 -0.87
C ASP A 282 -20.87 21.91 -2.38
N THR A 283 -19.68 21.46 -2.82
CA THR A 283 -19.36 21.20 -4.22
C THR A 283 -18.73 19.81 -4.31
N SER A 284 -18.96 19.09 -5.41
CA SER A 284 -18.30 17.81 -5.68
C SER A 284 -17.32 17.91 -6.84
N ILE A 285 -16.20 17.19 -6.77
CA ILE A 285 -15.12 17.28 -7.77
C ILE A 285 -14.74 15.90 -8.31
N ASN A 286 -14.83 15.74 -9.62
CA ASN A 286 -14.25 14.58 -10.30
C ASN A 286 -12.82 14.89 -10.71
N ILE A 287 -11.91 13.94 -10.47
CA ILE A 287 -10.50 14.04 -10.86
C ILE A 287 -10.13 12.88 -11.76
N TYR A 288 -9.59 13.22 -12.92
CA TYR A 288 -9.01 12.30 -13.87
C TYR A 288 -7.51 12.57 -13.99
N CYS A 289 -6.75 11.59 -14.44
CA CYS A 289 -5.36 11.74 -14.81
C CYS A 289 -5.11 11.16 -16.20
N LEU A 290 -4.05 11.64 -16.85
CA LEU A 290 -3.50 10.98 -18.02
C LEU A 290 -2.45 9.96 -17.57
N ASP A 291 -2.57 8.72 -18.04
CA ASP A 291 -1.56 7.69 -17.82
C ASP A 291 -0.36 7.81 -18.78
N GLU A 292 0.56 6.85 -18.69
CA GLU A 292 1.76 6.79 -19.55
C GLU A 292 1.43 6.64 -21.05
N LYS A 293 0.24 6.13 -21.39
CA LYS A 293 -0.24 5.97 -22.77
C LYS A 293 -1.05 7.18 -23.24
N LEU A 294 -1.20 8.22 -22.41
CA LEU A 294 -2.06 9.36 -22.65
C LEU A 294 -3.52 8.93 -22.82
N GLU A 295 -3.99 8.06 -21.93
CA GLU A 295 -5.39 7.68 -21.76
C GLU A 295 -5.92 8.23 -20.43
N PHE A 296 -7.20 8.59 -20.40
CA PHE A 296 -7.84 9.13 -19.19
C PHE A 296 -8.17 8.02 -18.22
N ASN A 297 -7.75 8.20 -16.97
CA ASN A 297 -8.09 7.29 -15.88
C ASN A 297 -8.69 8.08 -14.72
N PRO A 298 -9.81 7.62 -14.14
CA PRO A 298 -10.39 8.27 -13.00
C PRO A 298 -9.52 8.08 -11.75
N LEU A 299 -9.12 9.18 -11.13
CA LEU A 299 -8.50 9.18 -9.80
C LEU A 299 -9.55 9.26 -8.70
N ARG A 300 -10.63 9.99 -8.95
CA ARG A 300 -11.75 10.17 -8.02
C ARG A 300 -13.01 10.54 -8.79
N ILE A 301 -14.09 9.80 -8.59
CA ILE A 301 -15.42 10.12 -9.14
C ILE A 301 -16.41 10.21 -7.99
N THR A 302 -17.34 11.16 -8.07
CA THR A 302 -18.52 11.25 -7.21
C THR A 302 -19.77 10.89 -7.99
N GLU A 303 -20.78 10.33 -7.32
CA GLU A 303 -22.07 9.95 -7.92
C GLU A 303 -23.03 11.14 -8.14
N VAL A 304 -22.64 12.34 -7.72
CA VAL A 304 -23.43 13.57 -7.83
C VAL A 304 -22.82 14.55 -8.83
N SER A 305 -23.61 15.57 -9.22
CA SER A 305 -23.14 16.65 -10.10
C SER A 305 -21.85 17.25 -9.58
N SER A 306 -20.83 17.33 -10.44
CA SER A 306 -19.46 17.62 -10.04
C SER A 306 -18.71 18.42 -11.09
N ILE A 307 -17.70 19.15 -10.61
CA ILE A 307 -16.73 19.88 -11.43
C ILE A 307 -15.64 18.91 -11.89
N GLY A 308 -15.35 18.91 -13.19
CA GLY A 308 -14.35 18.03 -13.79
C GLY A 308 -12.97 18.66 -13.79
N VAL A 309 -12.03 18.00 -13.14
CA VAL A 309 -10.61 18.38 -13.12
C VAL A 309 -9.78 17.25 -13.71
N VAL A 310 -8.84 17.60 -14.57
CA VAL A 310 -7.88 16.67 -15.17
C VAL A 310 -6.48 17.04 -14.76
N ASP A 311 -5.77 16.09 -14.17
CA ASP A 311 -4.36 16.19 -13.83
C ASP A 311 -3.51 15.89 -15.06
N VAL A 312 -2.81 16.91 -15.54
CA VAL A 312 -1.90 16.84 -16.68
C VAL A 312 -0.47 16.86 -16.15
N SER A 313 0.32 15.82 -16.43
CA SER A 313 1.74 15.76 -16.05
C SER A 313 2.64 15.78 -17.30
N PRO A 314 3.82 16.44 -17.24
CA PRO A 314 4.81 16.37 -18.30
C PRO A 314 5.62 15.07 -18.13
N GLY A 315 5.05 13.95 -18.56
CA GLY A 315 5.64 12.62 -18.36
C GLY A 315 5.77 12.23 -16.88
N ASN A 316 6.63 11.26 -16.56
CA ASN A 316 6.87 10.73 -15.20
C ASN A 316 7.56 11.73 -14.23
N GLY A 317 7.47 13.04 -14.49
CA GLY A 317 7.97 14.11 -13.63
C GLY A 317 7.07 14.38 -12.42
N PRO A 318 7.57 15.08 -11.39
CA PRO A 318 6.86 15.27 -10.12
C PRO A 318 5.85 16.43 -10.16
N TYR A 319 5.46 16.93 -11.33
CA TYR A 319 4.62 18.12 -11.48
C TYR A 319 3.31 17.79 -12.20
N VAL A 320 2.21 18.39 -11.74
CA VAL A 320 0.91 18.36 -12.42
C VAL A 320 0.41 19.76 -12.66
N HIS A 321 -0.36 19.92 -13.71
CA HIS A 321 -1.19 21.06 -13.94
C HIS A 321 -2.63 20.60 -14.04
N HIS A 322 -3.52 21.26 -13.31
CA HIS A 322 -4.94 20.98 -13.37
C HIS A 322 -5.54 21.67 -14.60
N SER A 323 -6.24 20.92 -15.43
CA SER A 323 -7.09 21.43 -16.52
C SER A 323 -8.56 21.20 -16.18
N TYR A 324 -9.42 22.10 -16.64
CA TYR A 324 -10.86 21.95 -16.46
C TYR A 324 -11.48 21.14 -17.60
N THR A 325 -12.49 20.33 -17.30
CA THR A 325 -13.36 19.69 -18.29
C THR A 325 -14.82 19.80 -17.89
N SER A 326 -15.67 19.99 -18.89
CA SER A 326 -17.13 19.89 -18.77
C SER A 326 -17.71 18.68 -19.51
N ASN A 327 -16.86 17.84 -20.10
CA ASN A 327 -17.29 16.77 -20.99
C ASN A 327 -16.58 15.47 -20.64
N TYR A 328 -17.23 14.68 -19.78
CA TYR A 328 -16.74 13.39 -19.30
C TYR A 328 -16.86 12.29 -20.37
N ASP A 329 -17.81 12.40 -21.29
CA ASP A 329 -18.12 11.34 -22.28
C ASP A 329 -17.18 11.31 -23.48
N ARG A 330 -16.34 12.36 -23.63
CA ARG A 330 -15.36 12.49 -24.73
C ARG A 330 -13.93 12.22 -24.28
N MET A 331 -13.77 11.85 -23.01
CA MET A 331 -12.53 11.37 -22.38
C MET A 331 -12.48 9.86 -22.48
#